data_AF-M6Q7N2-F1
#
_entry.id   AF-M6Q7N2-F1
#
_cell.length_a   1.000
_cell.length_b   1.000
_cell.length_c   1.000
_cell.angle_alpha   90.00
_cell.angle_beta   90.00
_cell.angle_gamma   90.00
#
_symmetry.space_group_name_H-M   'P 1'
#
loop_
_entity.id
_entity.type
_entity.pdbx_description
1 polymer ?
#
loop_
_entity_poly.entity_id
_entity_poly.type
_entity_poly.pdbx_seq_one_letter_code
_entity_poly.pdbx_strand_id
1 'polypeptide(L)' 'MYLLEEKQTQLKGETCAGCRSKVTQLYQYDLCKSCLSKTFQRLIKVIDSVRK' A
#
# COMPACT_ATOMS: atom_id res chain seq x y z
N MET A 1 -2.26 -20.33 -9.71
CA MET A 1 -1.36 -19.16 -9.78
C MET A 1 -2.23 -17.92 -9.73
N TYR A 2 -2.20 -17.15 -8.65
CA TYR A 2 -2.99 -15.90 -8.58
C TYR A 2 -2.27 -14.83 -9.40
N LEU A 3 -2.88 -14.47 -10.54
CA LEU A 3 -2.48 -13.34 -11.37
C LEU A 3 -2.71 -12.06 -10.56
N LEU A 4 -1.60 -11.44 -10.12
CA LEU A 4 -1.63 -10.06 -9.62
C LEU A 4 -1.99 -9.18 -10.81
N GLU A 5 -3.27 -8.78 -10.90
CA GLU A 5 -3.72 -7.76 -11.84
C GLU A 5 -2.90 -6.48 -11.62
N GLU A 6 -1.97 -6.22 -12.54
CA GLU A 6 -1.24 -4.97 -12.62
C GLU A 6 -2.21 -3.87 -13.02
N LYS A 7 -2.91 -3.31 -12.03
CA LYS A 7 -3.73 -2.11 -12.20
C LYS A 7 -2.81 -0.96 -12.63
N GLN A 8 -2.76 -0.71 -13.93
CA GLN A 8 -2.05 0.42 -14.52
C GLN A 8 -2.55 1.72 -13.87
N THR A 9 -1.67 2.34 -13.08
CA THR A 9 -1.94 3.60 -12.38
C THR A 9 -2.05 4.71 -13.41
N GLN A 10 -3.27 5.16 -13.72
CA GLN A 10 -3.44 6.41 -14.44
C GLN A 10 -2.81 7.53 -13.60
N LEU A 11 -1.88 8.27 -14.19
CA LEU A 11 -1.25 9.46 -13.62
C LEU A 11 -2.25 10.62 -13.51
N LYS A 12 -3.30 10.45 -12.70
CA LYS A 12 -4.02 11.58 -12.10
C LYS A 12 -3.40 11.78 -10.73
N GLY A 13 -3.15 13.01 -10.32
CA GLY A 13 -2.61 13.27 -8.98
C GLY A 13 -3.65 12.87 -7.93
N GLU A 14 -3.61 11.62 -7.50
CA GLU A 14 -4.58 11.06 -6.57
C GLU A 14 -4.14 11.30 -5.13
N THR A 15 -5.12 11.39 -4.23
CA THR A 15 -4.89 11.69 -2.82
C THR A 15 -4.81 10.40 -2.04
N CYS A 16 -3.69 10.14 -1.36
CA CYS A 16 -3.53 8.95 -0.53
C CYS A 16 -4.56 8.96 0.61
N ALA A 17 -5.36 7.91 0.75
CA ALA A 17 -6.34 7.76 1.83
C ALA A 17 -5.70 7.75 3.23
N GLY A 18 -4.45 7.27 3.34
CA GLY A 18 -3.73 7.15 4.61
C GLY A 18 -3.11 8.45 5.11
N CYS A 19 -2.49 9.25 4.24
CA CYS A 19 -1.79 10.48 4.64
C CYS A 19 -2.40 11.76 4.07
N ARG A 20 -3.45 11.65 3.25
CA ARG A 20 -4.13 12.75 2.53
C ARG A 20 -3.20 13.61 1.68
N SER A 21 -2.00 13.12 1.39
CA SER A 21 -1.04 13.80 0.51
C SER A 21 -1.38 13.47 -0.94
N LYS A 22 -1.25 14.48 -1.81
CA LYS A 22 -1.28 14.27 -3.26
C LYS A 22 -0.04 13.50 -3.66
N VAL A 23 -0.23 12.38 -4.34
CA VAL A 23 0.86 11.54 -4.82
C VAL A 23 0.65 11.23 -6.29
N THR A 24 1.76 11.05 -7.00
CA THR A 24 1.76 10.81 -8.44
C THR A 24 1.24 9.42 -8.79
N GLN A 25 1.35 8.47 -7.86
CA GLN A 25 0.91 7.10 -8.01
C GLN A 25 0.31 6.59 -6.70
N LEU A 26 -0.90 6.04 -6.79
CA LEU A 26 -1.50 5.23 -5.75
C LEU A 26 -1.30 3.75 -6.04
N TYR A 27 -1.18 3.01 -4.95
CA TYR A 27 -1.13 1.55 -4.94
C TYR A 27 -2.46 1.00 -4.40
N GLN A 28 -2.48 -0.29 -4.06
CA GLN A 28 -3.65 -0.96 -3.49
C GLN A 28 -4.21 -0.20 -2.27
N TYR A 29 -5.54 -0.14 -2.18
CA TYR A 29 -6.29 0.58 -1.14
C TYR A 29 -6.16 2.11 -1.14
N ASP A 30 -5.86 2.71 -2.30
CA ASP A 30 -5.65 4.16 -2.43
C ASP A 30 -4.57 4.69 -1.48
N LEU A 31 -3.54 3.86 -1.24
CA LEU A 31 -2.41 4.20 -0.40
C LEU A 31 -1.18 4.52 -1.23
N CYS A 32 -0.42 5.52 -0.79
CA CYS A 32 0.93 5.76 -1.30
C CYS A 32 1.89 4.68 -0.79
N LYS A 33 3.04 4.55 -1.45
CA LYS A 33 4.11 3.60 -1.10
C LYS A 33 4.46 3.63 0.40
N SER A 34 4.59 4.83 0.98
CA SER A 34 4.94 4.99 2.40
C SER A 34 3.85 4.50 3.35
N CYS A 35 2.57 4.77 3.04
CA CYS A 35 1.45 4.29 3.85
C CYS A 35 1.29 2.77 3.72
N LEU A 36 1.43 2.24 2.51
CA LEU A 36 1.41 0.81 2.25
C LEU A 36 2.51 0.10 3.06
N SER A 37 3.75 0.59 3.00
CA SER A 37 4.89 0.02 3.74
C SER A 37 4.68 0.03 5.25
N LYS A 38 4.09 1.08 5.82
CA LYS A 38 3.77 1.13 7.25
C LYS A 38 2.76 0.05 7.66
N THR A 39 1.76 -0.18 6.82
CA THR A 39 0.75 -1.23 7.04
C THR A 39 1.40 -2.62 6.98
N PHE A 40 2.24 -2.89 5.98
CA PHE A 40 2.98 -4.14 5.87
C PHE A 40 3.93 -4.38 7.06
N GLN A 41 4.64 -3.35 7.53
CA GLN A 41 5.50 -3.47 8.70
C GLN A 41 4.74 -3.89 9.97
N ARG A 42 3.50 -3.41 10.17
CA ARG A 42 2.66 -3.86 11.29
C ARG A 42 2.28 -5.33 11.15
N LEU A 43 1.91 -5.76 9.94
CA LEU A 43 1.63 -7.17 9.64
C LEU A 43 2.85 -8.07 9.92
N ILE A 44 4.04 -7.67 9.50
CA ILE A 44 5.28 -8.43 9.75
C ILE A 44 5.51 -8.59 11.25
N LYS A 45 5.32 -7.54 12.06
CA LYS A 45 5.45 -7.64 13.52
C LYS A 45 4.47 -8.63 14.15
N VAL A 46 3.23 -8.66 13.67
CA VAL A 46 2.23 -9.63 14.15
C VAL A 46 2.64 -11.06 13.78
N ILE A 47 3.07 -11.28 12.54
CA ILE A 47 3.54 -12.60 12.08
C ILE A 47 4.76 -13.06 12.87
N ASP A 48 5.72 -12.18 13.12
CA ASP A 48 6.91 -12.47 13.91
C ASP A 48 6.56 -12.84 15.36
N SER A 49 5.55 -12.17 15.94
CA SER A 49 5.06 -12.48 17.29
C SER A 49 4.37 -13.85 17.40
N VAL A 50 3.88 -14.43 16.30
CA VAL A 50 3.23 -15.76 16.28
C VAL A 50 4.24 -16.87 15.95
N ARG A 51 5.43 -16.53 15.45
CA ARG A 51 6.50 -17.49 15.14
C ARG A 51 7.34 -17.91 16.34
N LYS A 52 7.10 -17.35 17.53
CA LYS A 52 7.67 -17.78 18.81
C LYS A 52 6.71 -18.71 19.55
#